data_AF-A0A958U710-F1
#
_entry.id   AF-A0A958U710-F1
#
_cell.length_a   1.000
_cell.length_b   1.000
_cell.length_c   1.000
_cell.angle_alpha   90.00
_cell.angle_beta   90.00
_cell.angle_gamma   90.00
#
_symmetry.space_group_name_H-M   'P 1'
#
loop_
_entity.id
_entity.type
_entity.pdbx_description
1 polymer ?
#
loop_
_entity_poly.entity_id
_entity_poly.type
_entity_poly.pdbx_seq_one_letter_code
_entity_poly.pdbx_strand_id
1 'polypeptide(L)' 'MRIVTLTTDFGEKDHYVGAVKGAIYSELETVRIVDISHTVSPFHLTEAAYIVQNAYKSFPKGTIH' A
#
# COMPACT_ATOMS: atom_id res chain seq x y z
N MET A 1 8.85 -3.88 -14.69
CA MET A 1 8.68 -3.08 -13.44
C MET A 1 7.62 -3.75 -12.60
N ARG A 2 7.93 -4.05 -11.33
CA ARG A 2 6.94 -4.59 -10.39
C ARG A 2 6.32 -3.43 -9.62
N ILE A 3 4.99 -3.39 -9.56
CA ILE A 3 4.25 -2.42 -8.76
C ILE A 3 3.96 -3.08 -7.40
N VAL A 4 4.24 -2.36 -6.32
CA VAL A 4 3.81 -2.71 -4.97
C VAL A 4 2.78 -1.67 -4.56
N THR A 5 1.60 -2.11 -4.14
CA THR A 5 0.60 -1.19 -3.58
C THR A 5 0.63 -1.21 -2.07
N LEU A 6 0.31 -0.10 -1.41
CA LEU A 6 0.21 -0.05 0.05
C LEU A 6 -1.21 0.30 0.47
N THR A 7 -1.79 -0.53 1.35
CA THR A 7 -3.03 -0.22 2.09
C THR A 7 -2.76 -0.40 3.58
N THR A 8 -2.91 0.67 4.37
CA THR A 8 -2.63 0.64 5.82
C THR A 8 -3.65 1.45 6.61
N ASP A 9 -3.71 1.21 7.92
CA ASP A 9 -4.47 1.98 8.90
C ASP A 9 -3.58 2.90 9.76
N PHE A 10 -2.38 3.24 9.26
CA PHE A 10 -1.37 4.02 9.98
C PHE A 10 -1.72 5.51 10.10
N GLY A 11 -2.59 6.01 9.22
CA GLY A 11 -2.73 7.43 8.96
C GLY A 11 -1.52 8.03 8.25
N GLU A 12 -1.60 9.33 7.97
CA GLU A 12 -0.54 10.10 7.29
C GLU A 12 0.15 11.11 8.21
N LYS A 13 -0.27 11.19 9.47
CA LYS A 13 0.27 12.16 10.42
C LYS A 13 1.70 11.85 10.83
N ASP A 14 2.04 10.57 10.92
CA ASP A 14 3.29 10.08 11.47
C ASP A 14 4.15 9.37 10.42
N HIS A 15 5.40 9.06 10.79
CA HIS A 15 6.45 8.62 9.87
C HIS A 15 6.30 7.19 9.31
N TYR A 16 5.36 6.39 9.79
CA TYR A 16 5.28 4.94 9.48
C TYR A 16 5.19 4.62 8.00
N VAL A 17 4.36 5.34 7.24
CA VAL A 17 4.24 5.14 5.78
C VAL A 17 5.57 5.41 5.09
N GLY A 18 6.25 6.49 5.49
CA GLY A 18 7.58 6.85 4.98
C GLY A 18 8.62 5.79 5.30
N ALA A 19 8.63 5.28 6.54
CA ALA A 19 9.56 4.24 6.98
C ALA A 19 9.38 2.93 6.19
N VAL A 20 8.13 2.48 5.95
CA VAL A 20 7.83 1.29 5.15
C VAL A 20 8.30 1.46 3.71
N LYS A 21 8.01 2.62 3.09
CA LYS A 21 8.47 2.91 1.73
C LYS A 21 10.00 2.93 1.64
N GLY A 22 10.66 3.56 2.61
CA GLY A 22 12.12 3.60 2.72
C GLY A 22 12.72 2.20 2.78
N ALA A 23 12.19 1.33 3.66
CA ALA A 23 12.63 -0.06 3.76
C ALA A 23 12.44 -0.83 2.44
N ILE A 24 11.30 -0.66 1.76
CA ILE A 24 11.06 -1.29 0.45
C ILE A 24 12.08 -0.81 -0.59
N TYR A 25 12.36 0.50 -0.66
CA TYR A 25 13.34 1.05 -1.60
C TYR A 25 14.78 0.64 -1.28
N SER A 26 15.13 0.41 -0.02
CA SER A 26 16.45 -0.09 0.37
C SER A 26 16.70 -1.52 -0.11
N GLU A 27 15.66 -2.36 -0.20
CA GLU A 27 15.76 -3.74 -0.68
C GLU A 27 15.57 -3.86 -2.20
N LEU A 28 14.82 -2.95 -2.82
CA LEU A 28 14.43 -3.01 -4.22
C LEU A 28 14.63 -1.66 -4.92
N GLU A 29 15.80 -1.46 -5.54
CA GLU A 29 16.19 -0.19 -6.18
C GLU A 29 15.24 0.27 -7.30
N THR A 30 14.51 -0.65 -7.95
CA THR A 30 13.70 -0.37 -9.17
C THR A 30 12.22 -0.74 -9.03
N VAL A 31 11.68 -0.69 -7.82
CA VAL A 31 10.26 -0.92 -7.54
C VAL A 31 9.44 0.36 -7.68
N ARG A 32 8.17 0.24 -8.10
CA ARG A 32 7.21 1.34 -8.07
C ARG A 32 6.22 1.12 -6.94
N ILE A 33 6.17 2.03 -5.97
CA ILE A 33 5.16 2.00 -4.91
C ILE A 33 3.96 2.87 -5.30
N VAL A 34 2.75 2.38 -5.08
CA VAL A 34 1.49 3.13 -5.25
C VAL A 34 0.63 2.99 -4.00
N ASP A 35 0.31 4.09 -3.35
CA ASP A 35 -0.58 4.04 -2.20
C ASP A 35 -2.03 3.89 -2.67
N ILE A 36 -2.74 2.94 -2.08
CA ILE A 36 -4.19 2.81 -2.26
C ILE A 36 -4.89 3.65 -1.18
N SER A 37 -4.52 3.45 0.09
CA SER A 37 -5.01 4.25 1.21
C SER A 37 -4.15 4.03 2.46
N HIS A 38 -3.94 5.08 3.24
CA HIS A 38 -3.37 5.01 4.59
C HIS A 38 -4.36 5.42 5.66
N THR A 39 -5.62 5.67 5.28
CA THR A 39 -6.66 6.23 6.14
C THR A 39 -7.74 5.20 6.46
N VAL A 40 -7.43 3.91 6.36
CA VAL A 40 -8.32 2.85 6.84
C VAL A 40 -8.54 3.04 8.33
N SER A 41 -9.76 2.86 8.80
CA SER A 41 -10.04 2.93 10.24
C SER A 41 -9.17 1.90 10.98
N PRO A 42 -8.51 2.26 12.09
CA PRO A 42 -7.65 1.34 12.83
C PRO A 42 -8.32 0.00 13.11
N PHE A 43 -7.66 -1.09 12.73
CA PHE A 43 -8.11 -2.47 12.91
C PHE A 43 -9.40 -2.87 12.16
N HIS A 44 -9.90 -2.06 11.22
CA HIS A 44 -11.16 -2.31 10.53
C HIS A 44 -10.99 -3.17 9.26
N LEU A 45 -10.86 -4.49 9.44
CA LEU A 45 -10.54 -5.44 8.37
C LEU A 45 -11.51 -5.40 7.17
N THR A 46 -12.80 -5.22 7.40
CA THR A 46 -13.81 -5.17 6.32
C THR A 46 -13.63 -3.95 5.42
N GLU A 47 -13.19 -2.83 5.98
CA GLU A 47 -12.93 -1.60 5.21
C GLU A 47 -11.67 -1.77 4.37
N ALA A 48 -10.59 -2.29 4.96
CA ALA A 48 -9.37 -2.65 4.23
C ALA A 48 -9.68 -3.59 3.06
N ALA A 49 -10.44 -4.66 3.32
CA ALA A 49 -10.82 -5.64 2.30
C ALA A 49 -11.65 -5.00 1.17
N TYR A 50 -12.62 -4.14 1.50
CA TYR A 50 -13.41 -3.41 0.52
C TYR A 50 -12.53 -2.49 -0.35
N ILE A 51 -11.63 -1.74 0.25
CA ILE A 51 -10.73 -0.82 -0.45
C ILE A 51 -9.81 -1.60 -1.41
N VAL A 52 -9.12 -2.64 -0.91
CA VAL A 52 -8.22 -3.46 -1.73
C VAL A 52 -8.98 -4.15 -2.86
N GLN A 53 -10.16 -4.72 -2.60
CA GLN A 53 -10.97 -5.40 -3.61
C GLN A 53 -11.35 -4.48 -4.78
N ASN A 54 -11.74 -3.24 -4.48
CA ASN A 54 -12.12 -2.26 -5.51
C ASN A 54 -10.91 -1.68 -6.26
N ALA A 55 -9.75 -1.60 -5.61
CA ALA A 55 -8.51 -1.17 -6.25
C ALA A 55 -7.88 -2.28 -7.12
N TYR A 56 -8.00 -3.56 -6.74
CA TYR A 56 -7.27 -4.69 -7.31
C TYR A 56 -7.31 -4.75 -8.85
N LYS A 57 -8.50 -4.61 -9.45
CA LYS A 57 -8.68 -4.72 -10.92
C LYS A 57 -8.11 -3.55 -11.71
N SER A 58 -7.77 -2.45 -11.04
CA SER A 58 -7.18 -1.26 -11.67
C SER A 58 -5.68 -1.40 -11.91
N PHE A 59 -5.06 -2.45 -11.38
CA PHE A 59 -3.62 -2.70 -11.51
C PHE A 59 -3.32 -3.82 -12.51
N PRO A 60 -2.18 -3.75 -13.22
CA PRO A 60 -1.77 -4.80 -14.14
C PRO A 60 -1.49 -6.11 -13.40
N LYS A 61 -1.68 -7.23 -14.10
CA LYS A 61 -1.35 -8.57 -13.59
C LYS A 61 0.11 -8.62 -13.11
N GLY A 62 0.32 -9.21 -11.93
CA GLY A 62 1.64 -9.31 -11.30
C GLY A 62 1.99 -8.16 -10.36
N THR A 63 1.06 -7.23 -10.12
CA THR A 63 1.14 -6.27 -9.01
C THR A 63 1.10 -7.01 -7.67
N ILE A 64 1.93 -6.57 -6.72
CA ILE A 64 1.96 -7.06 -5.34
C ILE A 64 1.10 -6.10 -4.51
N HIS A 65 0.13 -6.63 -3.76
CA HIS A 65 -0.79 -5.85 -2.95
C HIS A 65 -0.51 -6.02 -1.46
#